data_AF-A0A927JMN6-F1
#
_entry.id   AF-A0A927JMN6-F1
#
_cell.length_a   1.000
_cell.length_b   1.000
_cell.length_c   1.000
_cell.angle_alpha   90.00
_cell.angle_beta   90.00
_cell.angle_gamma   90.00
#
_symmetry.space_group_name_H-M   'P 1'
#
loop_
_entity.id
_entity.type
_entity.pdbx_description
1 polymer ?
#
loop_
_entity_poly.entity_id
_entity_poly.type
_entity_poly.pdbx_seq_one_letter_code
_entity_poly.pdbx_strand_id
1 'polypeptide(L)'
;MMIRPCAYAGLLLPLVTFSHSVSAQTPGRYDAIHSGTPWFDQRGLPVSAHGGGITKDGDTYYLFGEAHRDMTNAFAGFNCYSSKDLANWRFESVALPVQQSGALGPLAMPQP
;
A
#
# COMPACT_ATOMS: atom_id res chain seq x y z
N MET A 1 -60.32 -42.41 9.49
CA MET A 1 -60.17 -41.72 8.20
C MET A 1 -58.88 -40.89 8.26
N MET A 2 -57.93 -41.07 7.34
CA MET A 2 -56.57 -40.49 7.42
C MET A 2 -56.42 -39.25 6.53
N ILE A 3 -56.18 -38.06 7.11
CA ILE A 3 -55.66 -36.83 6.46
C ILE A 3 -55.00 -35.97 7.56
N ARG A 4 -53.85 -35.28 7.44
CA ARG A 4 -52.55 -35.41 6.72
C ARG A 4 -51.52 -34.63 7.60
N PRO A 5 -50.22 -34.97 7.65
CA PRO A 5 -49.25 -34.19 8.44
C PRO A 5 -48.93 -32.83 7.78
N CYS A 6 -48.95 -31.75 8.55
CA CYS A 6 -48.45 -30.45 8.11
C CYS A 6 -46.92 -30.44 8.15
N ALA A 7 -46.29 -30.31 6.98
CA ALA A 7 -44.84 -30.21 6.88
C ALA A 7 -44.35 -28.86 7.46
N TYR A 8 -43.32 -28.92 8.30
CA TYR A 8 -42.66 -27.73 8.84
C TYR A 8 -41.81 -27.10 7.73
N ALA A 9 -42.14 -25.88 7.33
CA ALA A 9 -41.43 -25.16 6.28
C ALA A 9 -40.08 -24.65 6.80
N GLY A 10 -39.01 -25.43 6.57
CA GLY A 10 -37.65 -25.00 6.85
C GLY A 10 -37.21 -23.88 5.90
N LEU A 11 -37.30 -22.64 6.35
CA LEU A 11 -36.77 -21.48 5.63
C LEU A 11 -35.23 -21.50 5.66
N LEU A 12 -34.63 -22.13 4.66
CA LEU A 12 -33.19 -22.03 4.40
C LEU A 12 -32.85 -20.58 4.05
N LEU A 13 -32.33 -19.83 5.03
CA LEU A 13 -31.79 -18.50 4.80
C LEU A 13 -30.53 -18.63 3.93
N PRO A 14 -30.51 -18.10 2.69
CA PRO A 14 -29.34 -18.22 1.84
C PRO A 14 -28.18 -17.41 2.46
N LEU A 15 -27.07 -18.09 2.74
CA LEU A 15 -25.84 -17.44 3.18
C LEU A 15 -25.27 -16.64 2.00
N VAL A 16 -25.63 -15.36 1.92
CA VAL A 16 -25.13 -14.45 0.87
C VAL A 16 -23.64 -14.21 1.10
N THR A 17 -22.80 -14.99 0.41
CA THR A 17 -21.36 -14.74 0.37
C THR A 17 -21.10 -13.49 -0.46
N PHE A 18 -20.96 -12.35 0.23
CA PHE A 18 -20.48 -11.11 -0.39
C PHE A 18 -19.05 -11.29 -0.88
N SER A 19 -18.91 -11.62 -2.18
CA SER A 19 -17.64 -11.57 -2.90
C SER A 19 -17.15 -10.13 -2.98
N HIS A 20 -16.34 -9.71 -2.01
CA HIS A 20 -15.67 -8.42 -2.03
C HIS A 20 -14.57 -8.47 -3.10
N SER A 21 -14.85 -7.91 -4.28
CA SER A 21 -13.85 -7.72 -5.32
C SER A 21 -12.82 -6.69 -4.87
N VAL A 22 -11.68 -7.16 -4.37
CA VAL A 22 -10.51 -6.30 -4.08
C VAL A 22 -9.99 -5.75 -5.41
N SER A 23 -10.26 -4.47 -5.67
CA SER A 23 -9.77 -3.77 -6.85
C SER A 23 -8.32 -3.33 -6.63
N ALA A 24 -7.37 -4.18 -7.03
CA ALA A 24 -5.98 -3.79 -7.15
C ALA A 24 -5.79 -2.86 -8.35
N GLN A 25 -5.10 -1.73 -8.14
CA GLN A 25 -4.66 -0.88 -9.25
C GLN A 25 -3.63 -1.64 -10.10
N THR A 26 -3.86 -1.71 -11.40
CA THR A 26 -2.86 -2.29 -12.32
C THR A 26 -1.70 -1.30 -12.49
N PRO A 27 -0.43 -1.75 -12.59
CA PRO A 27 0.68 -0.87 -12.92
C PRO A 27 0.45 -0.14 -14.25
N GLY A 28 0.60 1.18 -14.27
CA GLY A 28 0.27 2.00 -15.43
C GLY A 28 0.15 3.48 -15.08
N ARG A 29 -0.74 4.20 -15.78
CA ARG A 29 -1.07 5.58 -15.46
C ARG A 29 -2.36 5.66 -14.65
N TYR A 30 -2.31 6.35 -13.52
CA TYR A 30 -3.45 6.65 -12.66
C TYR A 30 -4.09 7.98 -13.06
N ASP A 31 -5.42 8.02 -12.98
CA ASP A 31 -6.28 9.18 -13.19
C ASP A 31 -6.78 9.78 -11.87
N ALA A 32 -6.85 8.99 -10.80
CA ALA A 32 -7.22 9.40 -9.46
C ALA A 32 -6.37 8.71 -8.37
N ILE A 33 -6.48 9.23 -7.14
CA ILE A 33 -5.91 8.61 -5.94
C ILE A 33 -6.95 7.63 -5.37
N HIS A 34 -6.59 6.35 -5.28
CA HIS A 34 -7.42 5.31 -4.67
C HIS A 34 -6.83 4.92 -3.31
N SER A 35 -7.44 5.44 -2.24
CA SER A 35 -7.01 5.18 -0.85
C SER A 35 -7.15 3.70 -0.49
N GLY A 36 -6.13 3.13 0.15
CA GLY A 36 -6.10 1.72 0.56
C GLY A 36 -5.66 0.73 -0.53
N THR A 37 -5.46 1.20 -1.77
CA THR A 37 -4.91 0.40 -2.87
C THR A 37 -3.42 0.72 -3.07
N PRO A 38 -2.53 -0.28 -3.30
CA PRO A 38 -1.13 -0.02 -3.59
C PRO A 38 -0.94 0.78 -4.89
N TRP A 39 -0.11 1.83 -4.83
CA TRP A 39 0.35 2.56 -6.01
C TRP A 39 1.63 1.91 -6.54
N PHE A 40 1.82 1.90 -7.85
CA PHE A 40 3.03 1.37 -8.49
C PHE A 40 3.77 2.48 -9.25
N ASP A 41 5.09 2.41 -9.24
CA ASP A 41 5.96 3.36 -9.94
C ASP A 41 6.17 3.01 -11.43
N GLN A 42 6.99 3.79 -12.13
CA GLN A 42 7.33 3.58 -13.55
C GLN A 42 8.04 2.24 -13.86
N ARG A 43 8.48 1.51 -12.83
CA ARG A 43 9.12 0.19 -12.91
C ARG A 43 8.14 -0.95 -12.60
N GLY A 44 6.88 -0.62 -12.26
CA GLY A 44 5.90 -1.56 -11.75
C GLY A 44 6.16 -2.03 -10.32
N LEU A 45 6.98 -1.30 -9.55
CA LEU A 45 7.26 -1.61 -8.15
C LEU A 45 6.37 -0.77 -7.23
N PRO A 46 5.93 -1.29 -6.06
CA PRO A 46 5.15 -0.51 -5.11
C PRO A 46 5.86 0.78 -4.67
N VAL A 47 5.10 1.88 -4.60
CA VAL A 47 5.56 3.14 -4.02
C VAL A 47 5.66 2.97 -2.50
N SER A 48 6.88 2.88 -1.97
CA SER A 48 7.14 2.76 -0.54
C SER A 48 7.81 4.03 -0.02
N ALA A 49 6.98 4.90 0.57
CA ALA A 49 7.38 6.18 1.17
C ALA A 49 6.47 6.48 2.37
N HIS A 50 6.60 5.67 3.42
CA HIS A 50 5.76 5.73 4.62
C HIS A 50 6.16 6.90 5.52
N GLY A 51 5.23 7.40 6.35
CA GLY A 51 5.46 8.62 7.15
C GLY A 51 5.82 9.85 6.31
N GLY A 52 5.47 9.83 5.01
CA GLY A 52 6.12 10.69 4.02
C GLY A 52 5.69 12.15 4.02
N GLY A 53 6.58 13.00 3.54
CA GLY A 53 6.35 14.42 3.28
C GLY A 53 6.45 14.73 1.79
N ILE A 54 5.64 15.68 1.31
CA ILE A 54 5.66 16.15 -0.07
C ILE A 54 6.17 17.59 -0.11
N THR A 55 7.14 17.87 -0.99
CA THR A 55 7.56 19.23 -1.36
C THR A 55 7.34 19.47 -2.86
N LYS A 56 7.33 20.73 -3.30
CA LYS A 56 7.22 21.10 -4.72
C LYS A 56 8.40 21.98 -5.11
N ASP A 57 9.06 21.63 -6.21
CA ASP A 57 10.06 22.46 -6.88
C ASP A 57 9.71 22.59 -8.37
N GLY A 58 9.68 23.82 -8.89
CA GLY A 58 9.09 24.14 -10.18
C GLY A 58 7.70 23.50 -10.35
N ASP A 59 7.53 22.73 -11.42
CA ASP A 59 6.30 21.94 -11.69
C ASP A 59 6.41 20.48 -11.25
N THR A 60 7.30 20.14 -10.32
CA THR A 60 7.50 18.76 -9.85
C THR A 60 7.20 18.66 -8.36
N TYR A 61 6.38 17.68 -7.99
CA TYR A 61 6.17 17.26 -6.61
C TYR A 61 7.15 16.15 -6.27
N TYR A 62 7.74 16.20 -5.08
CA TYR A 62 8.67 15.18 -4.58
C TYR A 62 8.13 14.60 -3.27
N LEU A 63 7.84 13.30 -3.26
CA LEU A 63 7.44 12.52 -2.10
C LEU A 63 8.68 11.85 -1.50
N PHE A 64 9.02 12.20 -0.27
CA PHE A 64 10.05 11.56 0.53
C PHE A 64 9.38 10.76 1.65
N GLY A 65 9.86 9.55 1.93
CA GLY A 65 9.33 8.75 3.03
C GLY A 65 10.10 7.46 3.27
N GLU A 66 9.81 6.81 4.39
CA GLU A 66 10.46 5.57 4.82
C GLU A 66 10.20 4.44 3.82
N ALA A 67 11.26 3.71 3.47
CA ALA A 67 11.17 2.50 2.68
C ALA A 67 10.89 1.30 3.59
N HIS A 68 9.93 0.46 3.22
CA HIS A 68 9.78 -0.89 3.76
C HIS A 68 10.14 -1.90 2.66
N ARG A 69 10.91 -2.94 3.02
CA ARG A 69 11.40 -3.97 2.07
C ARG A 69 11.07 -5.39 2.48
N ASP A 70 10.73 -5.60 3.74
CA ASP A 70 10.34 -6.88 4.34
C ASP A 70 9.34 -6.61 5.48
N MET A 71 9.09 -7.61 6.33
CA MET A 71 8.18 -7.50 7.49
C MET A 71 8.88 -7.02 8.77
N THR A 72 10.12 -6.50 8.68
CA THR A 72 10.85 -5.98 9.85
C THR A 72 10.60 -4.48 10.03
N ASN A 73 10.70 -4.01 11.28
CA ASN A 73 10.70 -2.58 11.60
C ASN A 73 12.12 -1.96 11.51
N ALA A 74 13.04 -2.61 10.79
CA ALA A 74 14.39 -2.10 10.62
C ALA A 74 14.41 -0.94 9.62
N PHE A 75 15.21 0.10 9.90
CA PHE A 75 15.38 1.21 8.97
C PHE A 75 15.99 0.71 7.65
N ALA A 76 15.22 0.77 6.55
CA ALA A 76 15.66 0.35 5.21
C ALA A 76 16.00 1.52 4.26
N GLY A 77 16.06 2.75 4.80
CA GLY A 77 16.33 3.99 4.08
C GLY A 77 15.09 4.87 3.86
N PHE A 78 15.30 6.10 3.41
CA PHE A 78 14.25 6.96 2.85
C PHE A 78 14.31 6.92 1.32
N ASN A 79 13.16 6.67 0.67
CA ASN A 79 13.01 6.78 -0.78
C ASN A 79 12.58 8.19 -1.19
N CYS A 80 12.86 8.55 -2.43
CA CYS A 80 12.34 9.74 -3.12
C CYS A 80 11.62 9.34 -4.40
N TYR A 81 10.39 9.84 -4.57
CA TYR A 81 9.60 9.74 -5.78
C TYR A 81 9.26 11.14 -6.29
N SER A 82 9.19 11.33 -7.61
CA SER A 82 8.70 12.54 -8.25
C SER A 82 7.34 12.33 -8.91
N SER A 83 6.54 13.40 -9.05
CA SER A 83 5.29 13.39 -9.81
C SER A 83 5.00 14.76 -10.42
N LYS A 84 4.21 14.78 -11.49
CA LYS A 84 3.64 15.99 -12.09
C LYS A 84 2.17 16.23 -11.69
N ASP A 85 1.50 15.21 -11.17
CA ASP A 85 0.04 15.19 -10.97
C ASP A 85 -0.40 14.59 -9.61
N LEU A 86 0.55 14.27 -8.72
CA LEU A 86 0.35 13.65 -7.39
C LEU A 86 -0.24 12.23 -7.40
N ALA A 87 -0.57 11.67 -8.57
CA ALA A 87 -1.08 10.31 -8.72
C ALA A 87 -0.04 9.36 -9.33
N ASN A 88 0.70 9.84 -10.34
CA ASN A 88 1.70 9.08 -11.06
C ASN A 88 3.09 9.34 -10.49
N TRP A 89 3.61 8.39 -9.73
CA TRP A 89 4.89 8.51 -9.02
C TRP A 89 6.02 7.81 -9.78
N ARG A 90 7.12 8.52 -10.00
CA ARG A 90 8.37 8.01 -10.57
C ARG A 90 9.39 7.87 -9.45
N PHE A 91 9.95 6.69 -9.25
CA PHE A 91 11.09 6.54 -8.35
C PHE A 91 12.31 7.28 -8.90
N GLU A 92 12.92 8.14 -8.08
CA GLU A 92 14.16 8.84 -8.41
C GLU A 92 15.36 8.18 -7.71
N SER A 93 15.33 8.02 -6.39
CA SER A 93 16.48 7.54 -5.62
C SER A 93 16.11 7.03 -4.22
N VAL A 94 17.09 6.38 -3.57
CA VAL A 94 17.12 6.29 -2.11
C VAL A 94 17.79 7.58 -1.61
N ALA A 95 17.00 8.52 -1.08
CA ALA A 95 17.47 9.83 -0.63
C ALA A 95 18.39 9.75 0.60
N LEU A 96 18.13 8.79 1.49
CA LEU A 96 18.99 8.49 2.64
C LEU A 96 19.11 6.98 2.81
N PRO A 97 20.23 6.35 2.40
CA PRO A 97 20.43 4.91 2.57
C PRO A 97 20.70 4.56 4.05
N VAL A 98 20.60 3.27 4.37
CA VAL A 98 21.07 2.72 5.64
C VAL A 98 22.56 3.01 5.79
N GLN A 99 22.97 3.53 6.95
CA GLN A 99 24.35 3.88 7.24
C GLN A 99 25.13 2.65 7.72
N GLN A 100 26.46 2.69 7.64
CA GLN A 100 27.28 1.56 8.15
C GLN A 100 27.27 1.47 9.69
N SER A 101 27.02 2.58 10.38
CA SER A 101 27.05 2.70 11.84
C SER A 101 26.18 3.88 12.33
N GLY A 102 26.07 4.03 13.65
CA GLY A 102 25.29 5.10 14.28
C GLY A 102 23.77 4.85 14.27
N ALA A 103 23.01 5.91 14.56
CA ALA A 103 21.55 5.85 14.78
C ALA A 103 20.70 5.49 13.54
N LEU A 104 21.32 5.35 12.36
CA LEU A 104 20.68 4.91 11.12
C LEU A 104 21.41 3.71 10.48
N GLY A 105 22.24 3.01 11.26
CA GLY A 105 22.89 1.76 10.87
C GLY A 105 22.23 0.52 11.48
N PRO A 106 22.71 -0.71 11.15
CA PRO A 106 22.06 -1.96 11.55
C PRO A 106 21.94 -2.19 13.06
N LEU A 107 22.73 -1.48 13.86
CA LEU A 107 22.76 -1.58 15.33
C LEU A 107 22.06 -0.39 16.03
N ALA A 108 21.32 0.43 15.28
CA ALA A 108 20.72 1.67 15.80
C ALA A 108 19.87 1.48 17.05
N MET A 109 19.13 0.37 17.13
CA MET A 109 18.48 -0.15 18.35
C MET A 109 18.37 -1.67 18.24
N PRO A 110 18.66 -2.46 19.29
CA PRO A 110 18.06 -3.78 19.43
C PRO A 110 16.54 -3.60 19.51
N GLN A 111 15.78 -4.28 18.65
CA GLN A 111 14.33 -4.36 18.82
C GLN A 111 14.04 -5.19 20.09
N PRO A 112 13.05 -4.81 20.92
CA PRO A 112 12.67 -5.55 22.12
C PRO A 112 12.02 -6.91 21.81
#